data_AF-A0A550HP83-F1
#
_entry.id   AF-A0A550HP83-F1
#
_cell.length_a   1.000
_cell.length_b   1.000
_cell.length_c   1.000
_cell.angle_alpha   90.00
_cell.angle_beta   90.00
_cell.angle_gamma   90.00
#
_symmetry.space_group_name_H-M   'P 1'
#
loop_
_entity.id
_entity.type
_entity.pdbx_description
1 polymer ?
#
loop_
_entity_poly.entity_id
_entity_poly.type
_entity_poly.pdbx_seq_one_letter_code
_entity_poly.pdbx_strand_id
1 'polypeptide(L)'
;MSAEPTALSKLNAEVVLRYLRVFETRDLDELAELVAEDRVATAFTLTYTHDLTGRDLTMTGIKSYRLSEGRIVEFWGETDLYGLLRQLGLVPEEIPPF
;
A
#
# COMPACT_ATOMS: atom_id res chain seq x y z
N MET A 1 1.91 24.14 -9.65
CA MET A 1 1.35 23.74 -10.96
C MET A 1 1.74 22.29 -11.16
N SER A 2 0.81 21.34 -10.98
CA SER A 2 1.13 19.90 -11.11
C SER A 2 1.23 19.55 -12.58
N ALA A 3 2.31 18.90 -13.00
CA ALA A 3 2.40 18.34 -14.35
C ALA A 3 1.35 17.23 -14.51
N GLU A 4 0.68 17.20 -15.66
CA GLU A 4 -0.23 16.11 -16.05
C GLU A 4 0.56 14.80 -16.13
N PRO A 5 0.06 13.69 -15.54
CA PRO A 5 0.77 12.42 -15.59
C PRO A 5 0.78 11.83 -17.00
N THR A 6 1.95 11.29 -17.38
CA THR A 6 2.15 10.60 -18.66
C THR A 6 1.31 9.32 -18.76
N ALA A 7 1.09 8.80 -19.97
CA ALA A 7 0.39 7.54 -20.18
C ALA A 7 1.06 6.36 -19.42
N LEU A 8 2.39 6.35 -19.40
CA LEU A 8 3.17 5.40 -18.63
C LEU A 8 2.94 5.51 -17.12
N SER A 9 2.91 6.74 -16.58
CA SER A 9 2.63 6.99 -15.17
C SER A 9 1.25 6.47 -14.76
N LYS A 10 0.24 6.63 -15.64
CA LYS A 10 -1.13 6.12 -15.42
C LYS A 10 -1.17 4.59 -15.38
N LEU A 11 -0.55 3.91 -16.36
CA LEU A 11 -0.47 2.44 -16.39
C LEU A 11 0.25 1.89 -15.16
N ASN A 12 1.39 2.46 -14.83
CA ASN A 12 2.18 2.09 -13.66
C ASN A 12 1.39 2.26 -12.35
N ALA A 13 0.60 3.33 -12.21
CA ALA A 13 -0.26 3.54 -11.06
C ALA A 13 -1.38 2.49 -10.98
N GLU A 14 -1.98 2.12 -12.12
CA GLU A 14 -3.00 1.07 -12.19
C GLU A 14 -2.47 -0.28 -11.71
N VAL A 15 -1.26 -0.65 -12.14
CA VAL A 15 -0.58 -1.88 -11.70
C VAL A 15 -0.39 -1.91 -10.19
N VAL A 16 0.03 -0.78 -9.59
CA VAL A 16 0.19 -0.71 -8.13
C VAL A 16 -1.14 -0.76 -7.41
N LEU A 17 -2.17 -0.07 -7.90
CA LEU A 17 -3.51 -0.12 -7.29
C LEU A 17 -4.11 -1.52 -7.35
N ARG A 18 -3.87 -2.26 -8.44
CA ARG A 18 -4.26 -3.67 -8.56
C ARG A 18 -3.50 -4.54 -7.56
N TYR A 19 -2.19 -4.35 -7.40
CA TYR A 19 -1.43 -5.01 -6.34
C TYR A 19 -1.99 -4.73 -4.93
N LEU A 20 -2.30 -3.46 -4.63
CA LEU A 20 -2.86 -3.08 -3.33
C LEU A 20 -4.18 -3.81 -3.05
N ARG A 21 -5.06 -3.86 -4.04
CA ARG A 21 -6.32 -4.60 -3.96
C ARG A 21 -6.08 -6.08 -3.66
N VAL A 22 -5.20 -6.73 -4.43
CA VAL A 22 -4.84 -8.14 -4.25
C VAL A 22 -4.28 -8.39 -2.85
N PHE A 23 -3.43 -7.51 -2.34
CA PHE A 23 -2.90 -7.59 -0.98
C PHE A 23 -4.02 -7.57 0.08
N GLU A 24 -5.03 -6.72 -0.10
CA GLU A 24 -6.17 -6.63 0.82
C GLU A 24 -7.10 -7.83 0.73
N THR A 25 -7.44 -8.26 -0.49
CA THR A 25 -8.36 -9.38 -0.73
C THR A 25 -7.70 -10.74 -0.53
N ARG A 26 -6.36 -10.78 -0.49
CA ARG A 26 -5.53 -11.99 -0.50
C ARG A 26 -5.76 -12.89 -1.72
N ASP A 27 -6.15 -12.29 -2.85
CA ASP A 27 -6.36 -13.00 -4.11
C ASP A 27 -5.03 -13.26 -4.84
N LEU A 28 -4.32 -14.30 -4.41
CA LEU A 28 -2.96 -14.58 -4.88
C LEU A 28 -2.87 -14.99 -6.36
N ASP A 29 -3.97 -15.47 -6.97
CA ASP A 29 -3.98 -15.87 -8.38
C ASP A 29 -3.91 -14.64 -9.30
N GLU A 30 -4.56 -13.53 -8.91
CA GLU A 30 -4.53 -12.26 -9.63
C GLU A 30 -3.13 -11.59 -9.62
N LEU A 31 -2.29 -11.91 -8.63
CA LEU A 31 -0.95 -11.34 -8.47
C LEU A 31 0.00 -11.70 -9.62
N ALA A 32 -0.18 -12.87 -10.23
CA ALA A 32 0.77 -13.44 -11.19
C ALA A 32 0.88 -12.67 -12.52
N GLU A 33 -0.03 -11.72 -12.80
CA GLU A 33 -0.21 -11.11 -14.13
C GLU A 33 0.04 -9.58 -14.18
N LEU A 34 0.84 -9.00 -13.28
CA LEU A 34 1.03 -7.55 -13.19
C LEU A 34 2.20 -7.02 -14.07
N VAL A 35 1.93 -6.03 -14.94
CA VAL A 35 2.87 -5.52 -15.98
C VAL A 35 3.07 -3.99 -16.03
N ALA A 36 4.30 -3.47 -15.79
CA ALA A 36 4.71 -2.06 -16.01
C ALA A 36 6.25 -1.84 -16.23
N GLU A 37 6.69 -0.63 -16.65
CA GLU A 37 8.03 -0.42 -17.26
C GLU A 37 9.23 -0.26 -16.29
N ASP A 38 9.25 0.68 -15.32
CA ASP A 38 10.52 0.98 -14.59
C ASP A 38 10.45 1.09 -13.05
N ARG A 39 9.80 2.10 -12.46
CA ARG A 39 9.66 2.26 -10.99
C ARG A 39 8.43 3.06 -10.59
N VAL A 40 7.84 2.74 -9.43
CA VAL A 40 6.68 3.46 -8.87
C VAL A 40 6.80 3.56 -7.36
N ALA A 41 6.48 4.73 -6.81
CA ALA A 41 6.25 4.90 -5.39
C ALA A 41 4.80 5.35 -5.14
N THR A 42 4.16 4.78 -4.14
CA THR A 42 2.79 5.12 -3.75
C THR A 42 2.71 5.32 -2.26
N ALA A 43 2.16 6.46 -1.84
CA ALA A 43 1.58 6.59 -0.51
C ALA A 43 0.16 6.01 -0.55
N PHE A 44 -0.23 5.31 0.51
CA PHE A 44 -1.57 4.75 0.61
C PHE A 44 -2.21 5.10 1.96
N THR A 45 -3.53 5.14 1.95
CA THR A 45 -4.40 5.14 3.14
C THR A 45 -5.45 4.07 2.91
N LEU A 46 -5.52 3.09 3.80
CA LEU A 46 -6.49 2.00 3.77
C LEU A 46 -7.36 2.10 5.03
N THR A 47 -8.67 1.91 4.88
CA THR A 47 -9.63 1.93 5.98
C THR A 47 -10.25 0.56 6.12
N TYR A 48 -10.23 0.00 7.33
CA TYR A 48 -10.78 -1.31 7.66
C TYR A 48 -11.83 -1.17 8.76
N THR A 49 -12.94 -1.87 8.66
CA THR A 49 -13.86 -2.01 9.79
C THR A 49 -13.41 -3.20 10.65
N HIS A 50 -13.20 -2.97 11.94
CA HIS A 50 -12.75 -4.01 12.88
C HIS A 50 -13.92 -4.87 13.35
N ASP A 51 -14.05 -6.09 12.81
CA ASP A 51 -15.19 -7.00 13.05
C ASP A 51 -15.63 -7.12 14.51
N LEU A 52 -14.69 -7.21 15.46
CA LEU A 52 -15.02 -7.38 16.88
C LEU A 52 -15.55 -6.10 17.55
N THR A 53 -15.18 -4.91 17.07
CA THR A 53 -15.55 -3.63 17.72
C THR A 53 -16.46 -2.76 16.86
N GLY A 54 -16.62 -3.08 15.58
CA GLY A 54 -17.33 -2.27 14.59
C GLY A 54 -16.65 -0.92 14.27
N ARG A 55 -15.45 -0.67 14.81
CA ARG A 55 -14.75 0.60 14.61
C ARG A 55 -13.95 0.58 13.32
N ASP A 56 -13.94 1.70 12.62
CA ASP A 56 -13.04 1.90 11.49
C ASP A 56 -11.62 2.20 11.99
N LEU A 57 -10.65 1.56 11.35
CA LEU A 57 -9.22 1.69 11.57
C LEU A 57 -8.58 2.18 10.29
N THR A 58 -7.65 3.13 10.40
CA THR A 58 -6.90 3.66 9.26
C THR A 58 -5.46 3.17 9.31
N MET A 59 -4.98 2.64 8.19
CA MET A 59 -3.59 2.27 7.98
C MET A 59 -3.00 3.11 6.87
N THR A 60 -1.85 3.74 7.14
CA THR A 60 -1.11 4.51 6.14
C THR A 60 0.24 3.86 5.88
N GLY A 61 0.83 4.18 4.73
CA GLY A 61 2.17 3.71 4.44
C GLY A 61 2.66 4.16 3.08
N ILE A 62 3.87 3.74 2.76
CA ILE A 62 4.53 3.99 1.48
C ILE A 62 5.00 2.66 0.93
N LYS A 63 4.81 2.48 -0.37
CA LYS A 63 5.30 1.33 -1.12
C LYS A 63 6.12 1.81 -2.31
N SER A 64 7.18 1.08 -2.62
CA SER A 64 8.10 1.32 -3.73
C SER A 64 8.29 0.02 -4.48
N TYR A 65 8.21 0.10 -5.80
CA TYR A 65 8.28 -1.05 -6.70
C TYR A 65 9.36 -0.79 -7.74
N ARG A 66 10.23 -1.77 -7.95
CA ARG A 66 11.03 -1.85 -9.18
C ARG A 66 10.34 -2.80 -10.14
N LEU A 67 10.21 -2.35 -11.37
CA LEU A 67 9.58 -3.11 -12.42
C LEU A 67 10.62 -3.45 -13.50
N SER A 68 10.41 -4.56 -14.19
CA SER A 68 11.24 -5.00 -15.31
C SER A 68 10.42 -5.93 -16.19
N GLU A 69 10.47 -5.70 -17.51
CA GLU A 69 9.71 -6.46 -18.52
C GLU A 69 8.24 -6.62 -18.16
N GLY A 70 7.67 -5.60 -17.54
CA GLY A 70 6.30 -5.71 -17.12
C GLY A 70 6.10 -6.71 -15.98
N ARG A 71 6.94 -6.70 -14.96
CA ARG A 71 6.71 -7.44 -13.70
C ARG A 71 7.28 -6.66 -12.54
N ILE A 72 6.65 -6.77 -11.37
CA ILE A 72 7.26 -6.33 -10.11
C ILE A 72 8.39 -7.31 -9.78
N VAL A 73 9.62 -6.81 -9.79
CA VAL A 73 10.85 -7.61 -9.54
C VAL A 73 11.54 -7.23 -8.23
N GLU A 74 11.07 -6.18 -7.58
CA GLU A 74 11.49 -5.77 -6.23
C GLU A 74 10.36 -4.97 -5.58
N PHE A 75 10.18 -5.18 -4.29
CA PHE A 75 9.21 -4.46 -3.48
C PHE A 75 9.87 -4.02 -2.17
N TRP A 76 9.73 -2.74 -1.85
CA TRP A 76 9.99 -2.18 -0.54
C TRP A 76 8.73 -1.48 -0.07
N GLY A 77 8.37 -1.63 1.19
CA GLY A 77 7.25 -0.91 1.74
C GLY A 77 7.35 -0.80 3.25
N GLU A 78 6.93 0.34 3.75
CA GLU A 78 6.81 0.61 5.17
C GLU A 78 5.35 1.01 5.44
N THR A 79 4.80 0.47 6.51
CA THR A 79 3.45 0.77 6.97
C THR A 79 3.54 1.39 8.35
N ASP A 80 2.67 2.35 8.66
CA ASP A 80 2.51 2.86 10.02
C ASP A 80 1.83 1.81 10.91
N LEU A 81 2.58 0.76 11.23
CA LEU A 81 2.14 -0.33 12.07
C LEU A 81 1.88 0.16 13.50
N TYR A 82 2.70 1.09 14.01
CA TYR A 82 2.48 1.66 15.32
C TYR A 82 1.15 2.41 15.39
N GLY A 83 0.86 3.28 14.42
CA GLY A 83 -0.40 3.99 14.33
C GLY A 83 -1.62 3.07 14.22
N LEU A 84 -1.50 1.95 13.50
CA LEU A 84 -2.54 0.91 13.44
C LEU A 84 -2.74 0.22 14.80
N LEU A 85 -1.66 -0.27 15.42
CA LEU A 85 -1.71 -0.96 16.71
C LEU A 85 -2.22 -0.04 17.82
N ARG A 86 -1.92 1.26 17.74
CA ARG A 86 -2.40 2.27 18.68
C ARG A 86 -3.92 2.43 18.59
N GLN A 87 -4.50 2.49 17.39
CA GLN A 87 -5.96 2.56 17.20
C GLN A 87 -6.67 1.30 17.74
N LEU A 88 -5.98 0.16 17.67
CA LEU A 88 -6.44 -1.11 18.25
C LEU A 88 -6.29 -1.17 19.78
N GLY A 89 -5.57 -0.22 20.40
CA GLY A 89 -5.27 -0.24 21.83
C GLY A 89 -4.28 -1.33 22.25
N LEU A 90 -3.47 -1.85 21.31
CA LEU A 90 -2.49 -2.92 21.54
C LEU A 90 -1.10 -2.39 21.93
N VAL A 91 -0.88 -1.09 21.74
CA VAL A 91 0.34 -0.37 22.15
C VAL A 91 -0.06 0.94 22.83
N PRO A 92 0.86 1.59 23.60
CA PRO A 92 0.61 2.88 24.22
C PRO A 92 0.19 3.96 23.21
N GLU A 93 -0.51 4.99 23.70
CA GLU A 93 -0.88 6.13 22.86
C GLU A 93 0.33 7.00 22.48
N GLU A 94 1.30 7.08 23.38
CA GLU A 94 2.54 7.83 23.20
C GLU A 94 3.74 6.90 23.36
N ILE A 95 4.78 7.11 22.54
CA ILE A 95 6.06 6.43 22.70
C ILE A 95 6.76 7.09 23.91
N PRO A 96 7.18 6.31 24.93
CA PRO A 96 7.89 6.88 26.07
C PRO A 96 9.13 7.66 25.62
N PRO A 97 9.50 8.74 26.35
CA PRO A 97 10.77 9.40 26.12
C PRO A 97 11.92 8.41 26.38
N PHE A 98 13.00 8.55 25.60
CA PHE A 98 14.24 7.79 25.73
C PHE A 98 15.04 8.18 26.98
#